data_AF-A0A418KU66-F1
#
_entry.id   AF-A0A418KU66-F1
#
_cell.length_a   1.000
_cell.length_b   1.000
_cell.length_c   1.000
_cell.angle_alpha   90.00
_cell.angle_beta   90.00
_cell.angle_gamma   90.00
#
_symmetry.space_group_name_H-M   'P 1'
#
loop_
_entity.id
_entity.type
_entity.pdbx_description
1 polymer ?
#
loop_
_entity_poly.entity_id
_entity_poly.type
_entity_poly.pdbx_seq_one_letter_code
_entity_poly.pdbx_strand_id
1 'polypeptide(L)'
;VALCTVAPTTLGALAAHVATALGARAPRFVGDPALPVTRVGLDLGNRGFARNRSLLRRADVDAVVIGEAHEWETGSYATDAAWLARRGGTPAGLVVAGHIPSEQAGMRFFADWLAALVPDVPVHFVETPDAYTAVSSSAGT
;
A
#
# COMPACT_ATOMS: atom_id res chain seq x y z
N VAL A 1 8.19 -11.73 -4.01
CA VAL A 1 7.43 -10.46 -3.99
C VAL A 1 6.04 -10.74 -4.52
N ALA A 2 4.98 -10.26 -3.86
CA ALA A 2 3.63 -10.42 -4.37
C ALA A 2 3.39 -9.33 -5.44
N LEU A 3 3.01 -9.77 -6.64
CA LEU A 3 2.57 -8.91 -7.74
C LEU A 3 1.12 -9.27 -8.01
N CYS A 4 0.27 -8.29 -8.26
CA CYS A 4 -1.10 -8.51 -8.70
C CYS A 4 -1.43 -7.67 -9.93
N THR A 5 -2.36 -8.19 -10.72
CA THR A 5 -2.99 -7.46 -11.82
C THR A 5 -4.35 -6.98 -11.35
N VAL A 6 -4.62 -5.70 -11.59
CA VAL A 6 -5.89 -5.05 -11.24
C VAL A 6 -6.61 -4.62 -12.52
N ALA A 7 -7.92 -4.39 -12.42
CA ALA A 7 -8.65 -3.71 -13.49
C ALA A 7 -8.02 -2.32 -13.75
N PRO A 8 -8.00 -1.83 -14.99
CA PRO A 8 -7.42 -0.52 -15.31
C PRO A 8 -7.94 0.59 -14.40
N THR A 9 -7.02 1.29 -13.75
CA THR A 9 -7.31 2.37 -12.80
C THR A 9 -6.23 3.45 -12.86
N THR A 10 -6.29 4.44 -11.98
CA THR A 10 -5.22 5.44 -11.78
C THR A 10 -4.58 5.30 -10.40
N LEU A 11 -3.39 5.86 -10.19
CA LEU A 11 -2.72 5.84 -8.88
C LEU A 11 -3.59 6.45 -7.77
N GLY A 12 -4.25 7.58 -8.03
CA GLY A 12 -5.14 8.21 -7.05
C GLY A 12 -6.34 7.33 -6.70
N ALA A 13 -6.95 6.70 -7.71
CA ALA A 13 -8.07 5.78 -7.51
C ALA A 13 -7.63 4.47 -6.81
N LEU A 14 -6.43 3.96 -7.12
CA LEU A 14 -5.82 2.84 -6.39
C LEU A 14 -5.61 3.20 -4.92
N ALA A 15 -5.04 4.37 -4.62
CA ALA A 15 -4.81 4.81 -3.24
C ALA A 15 -6.13 4.92 -2.46
N ALA A 16 -7.18 5.49 -3.07
CA ALA A 16 -8.51 5.54 -2.46
C ALA A 16 -9.10 4.15 -2.24
N HIS A 17 -8.98 3.25 -3.22
CA HIS A 17 -9.44 1.87 -3.10
C HIS A 17 -8.72 1.13 -1.96
N VAL A 18 -7.38 1.21 -1.90
CA VAL A 18 -6.57 0.61 -0.84
C VAL A 18 -6.99 1.15 0.52
N ALA A 19 -7.24 2.46 0.63
CA ALA A 19 -7.70 3.07 1.87
C ALA A 19 -9.03 2.48 2.35
N THR A 20 -10.02 2.41 1.46
CA THR A 20 -11.33 1.84 1.77
C THR A 20 -11.24 0.35 2.09
N ALA A 21 -10.51 -0.42 1.27
CA ALA A 21 -10.40 -1.87 1.42
C ALA A 21 -9.72 -2.29 2.74
N LEU A 22 -8.77 -1.48 3.22
CA LEU A 22 -8.01 -1.77 4.43
C LEU A 22 -8.50 -1.01 5.67
N GLY A 23 -9.49 -0.12 5.53
CA GLY A 23 -9.92 0.77 6.60
C GLY A 23 -8.81 1.73 7.05
N ALA A 24 -7.88 2.08 6.17
CA ALA A 24 -6.74 2.94 6.49
C ALA A 24 -7.21 4.38 6.77
N ARG A 25 -6.77 4.96 7.88
CA ARG A 25 -7.25 6.29 8.32
C ARG A 25 -6.36 7.45 7.85
N ALA A 26 -5.14 7.15 7.42
CA ALA A 26 -4.18 8.13 6.92
C ALA A 26 -3.44 7.64 5.66
N PRO A 27 -4.17 7.21 4.61
CA PRO A 27 -3.53 6.79 3.37
C PRO A 27 -2.86 7.98 2.69
N ARG A 28 -1.70 7.74 2.06
CA ARG A 28 -1.01 8.73 1.23
C ARG A 28 -0.28 8.08 0.08
N PHE A 29 0.05 8.85 -0.94
CA PHE A 29 0.77 8.33 -2.11
C PHE A 29 1.77 9.35 -2.67
N VAL A 30 2.75 8.85 -3.42
CA VAL A 30 3.74 9.62 -4.18
C VAL A 30 3.62 9.22 -5.64
N GLY A 31 3.49 10.21 -6.53
CA GLY A 31 3.40 9.99 -7.97
C GLY A 31 2.34 10.87 -8.62
N ASP A 32 2.12 10.63 -9.91
CA ASP A 32 1.05 11.30 -10.65
C ASP A 32 -0.31 10.68 -10.30
N PRO A 33 -1.29 11.42 -9.76
CA PRO A 33 -2.61 10.86 -9.46
C PRO A 33 -3.31 10.24 -10.68
N ALA A 34 -2.98 10.71 -11.89
CA ALA A 34 -3.52 10.22 -13.15
C ALA A 34 -2.67 9.10 -13.80
N LEU A 35 -1.57 8.67 -13.17
CA LEU A 35 -0.75 7.55 -13.65
C LEU A 35 -1.63 6.32 -13.88
N PRO A 36 -1.70 5.76 -15.11
CA PRO A 36 -2.41 4.52 -15.36
C PRO A 36 -1.78 3.36 -14.59
N VAL A 37 -2.60 2.55 -13.93
CA VAL A 37 -2.15 1.41 -13.13
C VAL A 37 -2.92 0.15 -13.51
N THR A 38 -2.16 -0.91 -13.79
CA THR A 38 -2.67 -2.27 -14.02
C THR A 38 -1.85 -3.33 -13.27
N ARG A 39 -0.57 -3.04 -13.00
CA ARG A 39 0.35 -3.93 -12.30
C ARG A 39 0.82 -3.32 -10.99
N VAL A 40 0.53 -4.00 -9.89
CA VAL A 40 0.82 -3.51 -8.54
C VAL A 40 1.78 -4.46 -7.83
N GLY A 41 2.85 -3.89 -7.26
CA GLY A 41 3.74 -4.59 -6.33
C GLY A 41 3.27 -4.42 -4.90
N LEU A 42 3.21 -5.51 -4.13
CA LEU A 42 2.81 -5.49 -2.73
C LEU A 42 4.01 -5.78 -1.80
N ASP A 43 4.22 -4.87 -0.86
CA ASP A 43 5.24 -4.95 0.19
C ASP A 43 4.71 -4.36 1.50
N LEU A 44 3.67 -5.02 2.03
CA LEU A 44 2.91 -4.62 3.22
C LEU A 44 3.80 -4.58 4.48
N GLY A 45 3.41 -3.75 5.45
CA GLY A 45 4.22 -3.43 6.63
C GLY A 45 5.44 -2.56 6.28
N ASN A 46 6.55 -2.81 6.99
CA ASN A 46 7.86 -2.21 6.71
C ASN A 46 8.91 -3.30 6.49
N ARG A 47 9.31 -3.50 5.24
CA ARG A 47 10.28 -4.55 4.85
C ARG A 47 11.61 -3.98 4.35
N GLY A 48 11.80 -2.67 4.51
CA GLY A 48 13.04 -1.97 4.25
C GLY A 48 13.23 -1.47 2.82
N PHE A 49 14.01 -0.39 2.71
CA PHE A 49 14.23 0.37 1.48
C PHE A 49 14.71 -0.47 0.30
N ALA A 50 15.63 -1.41 0.52
CA ALA A 50 16.18 -2.23 -0.57
C ALA A 50 15.07 -2.97 -1.34
N ARG A 51 14.05 -3.47 -0.62
CA ARG A 51 12.92 -4.17 -1.22
C ARG A 51 11.96 -3.20 -1.90
N ASN A 52 11.58 -2.09 -1.24
CA ASN A 52 10.72 -1.07 -1.84
C ASN A 52 11.34 -0.49 -3.13
N ARG A 53 12.63 -0.14 -3.08
CA ARG A 53 13.41 0.33 -4.24
C ARG A 53 13.44 -0.71 -5.35
N SER A 54 13.63 -1.99 -5.01
CA SER A 54 13.63 -3.05 -6.02
C SER A 54 12.31 -3.12 -6.78
N LEU A 55 11.18 -2.90 -6.09
CA LEU A 55 9.85 -2.87 -6.70
C LEU A 55 9.62 -1.62 -7.54
N LEU A 56 9.96 -0.44 -7.01
CA LEU A 56 9.81 0.84 -7.68
C LEU A 56 10.65 0.98 -8.98
N ARG A 57 11.67 0.14 -9.16
CA ARG A 57 12.51 0.12 -10.38
C ARG A 57 12.04 -0.85 -11.46
N ARG A 58 11.05 -1.69 -11.17
CA ARG A 58 10.62 -2.74 -12.10
C ARG A 58 9.84 -2.14 -13.26
N ALA A 59 10.23 -2.49 -14.48
CA ALA A 59 9.52 -2.06 -15.68
C ALA A 59 8.10 -2.66 -15.80
N ASP A 60 7.81 -3.75 -15.08
CA ASP A 60 6.52 -4.44 -15.05
C ASP A 60 5.68 -4.08 -13.82
N VAL A 61 5.96 -2.97 -13.13
CA VAL A 61 5.22 -2.51 -11.97
C VAL A 61 4.90 -1.03 -12.14
N ASP A 62 3.62 -0.69 -12.15
CA ASP A 62 3.17 0.70 -12.29
C ASP A 62 3.15 1.41 -10.93
N ALA A 63 2.73 0.69 -9.88
CA ALA A 63 2.63 1.21 -8.52
C ALA A 63 3.01 0.17 -7.47
N VAL A 64 3.50 0.63 -6.32
CA VAL A 64 3.85 -0.22 -5.17
C VAL A 64 2.97 0.18 -3.98
N VAL A 65 2.36 -0.80 -3.32
CA VAL A 65 1.62 -0.60 -2.06
C VAL A 65 2.45 -1.13 -0.91
N ILE A 66 2.68 -0.28 0.09
CA ILE A 66 3.44 -0.59 1.30
C ILE A 66 2.64 -0.23 2.55
N GLY A 67 3.08 -0.71 3.72
CA GLY A 67 2.55 -0.27 5.00
C GLY A 67 3.11 1.09 5.41
N GLU A 68 4.42 1.16 5.60
CA GLU A 68 5.12 2.38 5.99
C GLU A 68 6.54 2.44 5.42
N ALA A 69 7.15 3.62 5.51
CA ALA A 69 8.49 3.88 5.04
C ALA A 69 9.11 5.07 5.78
N HIS A 70 10.45 5.12 5.79
CA HIS A 70 11.15 6.37 6.04
C HIS A 70 10.86 7.35 4.89
N GLU A 71 10.27 8.49 5.24
CA GLU A 71 9.91 9.53 4.27
C GLU A 71 11.13 10.02 3.48
N TRP A 72 12.26 10.23 4.18
CA TRP A 72 13.49 10.71 3.55
C TRP A 72 14.16 9.70 2.62
N GLU A 73 13.86 8.40 2.74
CA GLU A 73 14.53 7.33 2.00
C GLU A 73 13.64 6.80 0.87
N THR A 74 12.62 6.00 1.19
CA THR A 74 11.69 5.44 0.20
C THR A 74 10.79 6.52 -0.41
N GLY A 75 10.37 7.51 0.38
CA GLY A 75 9.53 8.62 -0.11
C GLY A 75 10.27 9.50 -1.12
N SER A 76 11.51 9.89 -0.81
CA SER A 76 12.39 10.60 -1.76
C SER A 76 12.66 9.77 -3.01
N TYR A 77 12.98 8.48 -2.86
CA TYR A 77 13.22 7.60 -4.00
C TYR A 77 12.00 7.49 -4.91
N ALA A 78 10.80 7.33 -4.33
CA ALA A 78 9.56 7.29 -5.09
C ALA A 78 9.27 8.63 -5.80
N THR A 79 9.64 9.75 -5.18
CA THR A 79 9.53 11.09 -5.77
C THR A 79 10.40 11.21 -7.02
N ASP A 80 11.67 10.79 -6.92
CA ASP A 80 12.60 10.80 -8.05
C ASP A 80 12.16 9.83 -9.16
N ALA A 81 11.70 8.63 -8.78
CA ALA A 81 11.17 7.65 -9.73
C ALA A 81 9.94 8.19 -10.49
N ALA A 82 9.00 8.82 -9.78
CA ALA A 82 7.84 9.47 -10.40
C ALA A 82 8.24 10.65 -11.30
N TRP A 83 9.26 11.42 -10.91
CA TRP A 83 9.81 12.52 -11.72
C TRP A 83 10.44 12.01 -13.02
N LEU A 84 11.15 10.88 -12.98
CA LEU A 84 11.71 10.22 -14.15
C LEU A 84 10.61 9.61 -15.04
N ALA A 85 9.59 8.99 -14.45
CA ALA A 85 8.45 8.42 -15.17
C ALA A 85 7.78 9.45 -16.09
N ARG A 86 7.59 10.69 -15.60
CA ARG A 86 7.04 11.81 -16.39
C ARG A 86 7.91 12.24 -17.57
N ARG A 87 9.17 11.80 -17.64
CA ARG A 87 10.12 12.06 -18.74
C ARG A 87 10.38 10.85 -19.62
N GLY A 88 9.47 9.87 -19.61
CA GLY A 88 9.60 8.65 -20.39
C GLY A 88 10.46 7.57 -19.71
N GLY A 89 10.76 7.73 -18.42
CA GLY A 89 11.32 6.67 -17.60
C GLY A 89 10.27 5.61 -17.20
N THR A 90 10.71 4.62 -16.42
CA THR A 90 9.83 3.57 -15.89
C THR A 90 8.68 4.17 -15.05
N PRO A 91 7.41 3.79 -15.30
CA PRO A 91 6.29 4.15 -14.44
C PRO A 91 6.55 3.82 -12.97
N ALA A 92 6.21 4.74 -12.06
CA ALA A 92 6.38 4.50 -10.63
C ALA A 92 5.42 5.36 -9.80
N GLY A 93 4.49 4.70 -9.14
CA GLY A 93 3.71 5.23 -8.02
C GLY A 93 4.01 4.50 -6.72
N LEU A 94 3.87 5.18 -5.59
CA LEU A 94 3.95 4.59 -4.26
C LEU A 94 2.68 4.90 -3.48
N VAL A 95 2.02 3.89 -2.94
CA VAL A 95 0.90 4.02 -2.00
C VAL A 95 1.37 3.54 -0.63
N VAL A 96 1.15 4.34 0.40
CA VAL A 96 1.48 4.05 1.79
C VAL A 96 0.15 3.89 2.54
N ALA A 97 -0.20 2.65 2.87
CA ALA A 97 -1.48 2.28 3.44
C ALA A 97 -1.54 2.37 4.98
N GLY A 98 -0.39 2.47 5.64
CA GLY A 98 -0.25 2.34 7.10
C GLY A 98 0.20 0.92 7.50
N HIS A 99 1.06 0.83 8.51
CA HIS A 99 1.63 -0.45 8.98
C HIS A 99 0.51 -1.43 9.39
N ILE A 100 -0.32 -1.05 10.36
CA ILE A 100 -1.39 -1.89 10.90
C ILE A 100 -2.46 -2.22 9.84
N PRO A 101 -3.06 -1.25 9.11
CA PRO A 101 -4.06 -1.56 8.08
C PRO A 101 -3.56 -2.54 7.02
N SER A 102 -2.26 -2.48 6.67
CA SER A 102 -1.67 -3.35 5.65
C SER A 102 -1.43 -4.79 6.09
N GLU A 103 -1.29 -5.08 7.39
CA GLU A 103 -0.88 -6.41 7.85
C GLU A 103 -1.99 -7.17 8.59
N GLN A 104 -2.93 -6.48 9.24
CA GLN A 104 -3.90 -7.15 10.11
C GLN A 104 -4.87 -8.09 9.39
N ALA A 105 -5.11 -7.87 8.08
CA ALA A 105 -5.93 -8.77 7.26
C ALA A 105 -5.36 -10.20 7.24
N GLY A 106 -4.03 -10.35 7.27
CA GLY A 106 -3.38 -11.65 7.36
C GLY A 106 -3.67 -12.36 8.68
N MET A 107 -3.76 -11.61 9.78
CA MET A 107 -4.10 -12.17 11.09
C MET A 107 -5.58 -12.55 11.21
N ARG A 108 -6.50 -11.82 10.56
CA ARG A 108 -7.90 -12.25 10.44
C ARG A 108 -8.01 -13.55 9.66
N PHE A 109 -7.37 -13.64 8.49
CA PHE A 109 -7.32 -14.89 7.72
C PHE A 109 -6.73 -16.05 8.54
N PHE A 110 -5.65 -15.79 9.26
CA PHE A 110 -5.02 -16.81 10.11
C PHE A 110 -5.94 -17.27 11.24
N ALA A 111 -6.70 -16.37 11.86
CA ALA A 111 -7.68 -16.73 12.88
C ALA A 111 -8.77 -17.67 12.31
N ASP A 112 -9.32 -17.34 11.13
CA ASP A 112 -10.32 -18.18 10.46
C ASP A 112 -9.75 -19.55 10.07
N TRP A 113 -8.53 -19.57 9.52
CA TRP A 113 -7.82 -20.80 9.17
C TRP A 113 -7.53 -21.67 10.40
N LEU A 114 -7.07 -21.06 11.49
CA LEU A 114 -6.76 -21.77 12.73
C LEU A 114 -8.03 -22.32 13.39
N ALA A 115 -9.12 -21.56 13.41
CA ALA A 115 -10.42 -22.01 13.93
C ALA A 115 -10.91 -23.29 13.23
N ALA A 116 -10.70 -23.38 11.90
CA ALA A 116 -11.02 -24.59 11.13
C ALA A 116 -10.11 -25.79 11.47
N LEU A 117 -8.87 -25.54 11.91
CA LEU A 117 -7.91 -26.58 12.27
C LEU A 117 -8.10 -27.12 13.70
N VAL A 118 -8.60 -26.28 14.62
CA VAL A 118 -8.82 -26.63 16.04
C VAL A 118 -10.27 -26.35 16.47
N PRO A 119 -11.26 -27.13 16.00
CA PRO A 119 -12.68 -26.81 16.18
C PRO A 119 -13.15 -26.76 17.64
N ASP A 120 -12.44 -27.41 18.56
CA ASP A 120 -12.77 -27.44 19.98
C ASP A 120 -12.19 -26.25 20.78
N VAL A 121 -11.38 -25.40 20.16
CA VAL A 121 -10.74 -24.24 20.81
C VAL A 121 -11.29 -22.95 20.18
N PRO A 122 -11.96 -22.07 20.93
CA PRO A 122 -12.39 -20.78 20.41
C PRO A 122 -11.21 -19.92 19.97
N VAL A 123 -11.24 -19.48 18.72
CA VAL A 123 -10.24 -18.56 18.14
C VAL A 123 -10.95 -17.27 17.76
N HIS A 124 -10.40 -16.14 18.20
CA HIS A 124 -10.94 -14.81 17.93
C HIS A 124 -9.85 -13.90 17.37
N PHE A 125 -10.15 -13.22 16.27
CA PHE A 125 -9.34 -12.10 15.81
C PHE A 125 -9.66 -10.86 16.64
N VAL A 126 -8.64 -10.23 17.22
CA VAL A 126 -8.74 -8.96 17.93
C VAL A 126 -8.09 -7.89 17.05
N GLU A 127 -8.89 -6.93 16.60
CA GLU A 127 -8.42 -5.86 15.71
C GLU A 127 -7.42 -4.94 16.43
N THR A 128 -6.33 -4.60 15.75
CA THR A 128 -5.37 -3.62 16.26
C THR A 128 -5.76 -2.25 15.72
N PRO A 129 -6.03 -1.25 16.58
CA PRO A 129 -6.34 0.10 16.10
C PRO A 129 -5.15 0.69 15.34
N ASP A 130 -5.41 1.32 14.19
CA ASP A 130 -4.41 2.18 13.54
C ASP A 130 -4.01 3.31 14.51
N ALA A 131 -2.72 3.57 14.67
CA ALA A 131 -2.25 4.60 15.59
C ALA A 131 -2.45 6.02 15.01
N TYR A 132 -2.52 6.13 13.69
CA TYR A 132 -2.55 7.41 12.99
C TYR A 132 -3.95 7.74 12.49
N THR A 133 -4.28 9.03 12.46
CA THR A 133 -5.52 9.55 11.87
C THR A 133 -5.15 10.75 11.02
N ALA A 134 -5.65 10.82 9.79
CA ALA A 134 -5.47 12.01 8.97
C ALA A 134 -6.16 13.22 9.64
N VAL A 135 -5.49 14.36 9.59
CA VAL A 135 -6.15 15.63 9.92
C VAL A 135 -7.17 15.91 8.83
N SER A 136 -8.44 16.10 9.19
CA SER A 136 -9.47 16.46 8.22
C SER A 136 -9.16 17.84 7.63
N SER A 137 -8.93 17.93 6.32
CA SER A 137 -8.98 19.22 5.64
C SER A 137 -10.44 19.58 5.41
N SER A 138 -10.93 20.64 6.08
CA SER A 138 -12.12 21.32 5.56
C SER A 138 -11.72 21.93 4.22
N ALA A 139 -12.06 21.28 3.11
CA ALA A 139 -12.05 21.96 1.83
C ALA A 139 -13.12 23.05 1.92
N GLY A 140 -12.69 24.30 2.05
CA GLY A 140 -13.56 25.45 1.84
C GLY A 140 -14.17 25.37 0.45
N THR A 141 -15.46 25.70 0.38
CA THR A 141 -16.28 25.96 -0.81
C THR A 141 -15.54 26.68 -1.92
#